data_AF-A0A353WIJ7-F1
#
_entry.id   AF-A0A353WIJ7-F1
#
_cell.length_a   1.000
_cell.length_b   1.000
_cell.length_c   1.000
_cell.angle_alpha   90.00
_cell.angle_beta   90.00
_cell.angle_gamma   90.00
#
_symmetry.space_group_name_H-M   'P 1'
#
loop_
_entity.id
_entity.type
_entity.pdbx_description
1 polymer ?
#
loop_
_entity_poly.entity_id
_entity_poly.type
_entity_poly.pdbx_seq_one_letter_code
_entity_poly.pdbx_strand_id
1 'polypeptide(L)'
;MSTKLVNNLPNLVLKAVLLISNSLVDSCPDLEYRYKASMSYIYKLLAIIYLEKSRILPDKLIKQVNYTNSVNDIFLFNNTLDFQLKYLGLKNKLFASFEAQITEKYFLDLIKILKSLIHLDINIGSFGYLYENLQQYQLINNGPHYNDGVQLKLNLSKQDYEYIIVQSNSEKKKQGSFFTPPELIDRLTNSSLTPKLAQITSLTDLLNYKILDPSCGGGNILLQAFYSLYDKALQ
;
A
#
# COMPACT_ATOMS: atom_id res chain seq x y z
N MET A 1 1.33 23.80 11.09
CA MET A 1 1.00 22.56 11.82
C MET A 1 1.97 21.45 11.36
N SER A 2 2.82 21.03 12.31
CA SER A 2 3.78 19.89 12.31
C SER A 2 4.14 19.17 10.99
N THR A 3 5.21 19.64 10.34
CA THR A 3 6.02 18.89 9.36
C THR A 3 6.67 17.62 9.93
N LYS A 4 6.64 17.40 11.25
CA LYS A 4 7.21 16.22 11.91
C LYS A 4 6.35 14.95 11.81
N LEU A 5 5.02 15.07 11.59
CA LEU A 5 4.13 13.90 11.46
C LEU A 5 4.14 13.32 10.03
N VAL A 6 4.32 14.15 9.00
CA VAL A 6 4.49 13.72 7.60
C VAL A 6 5.80 12.92 7.41
N ASN A 7 6.81 13.19 8.25
CA ASN A 7 8.11 12.49 8.21
C ASN A 7 8.10 11.06 8.79
N ASN A 8 6.99 10.58 9.36
CA ASN A 8 6.94 9.25 9.97
C ASN A 8 6.17 8.20 9.12
N LEU A 9 5.42 8.62 8.11
CA LEU A 9 4.66 7.68 7.26
C LEU A 9 5.56 6.64 6.58
N PRO A 10 6.65 7.01 5.87
CA PRO A 10 7.54 6.03 5.25
C PRO A 10 8.13 5.03 6.26
N ASN A 11 8.53 5.52 7.44
CA ASN A 11 9.09 4.68 8.49
C ASN A 11 8.07 3.69 9.06
N LEU A 12 6.84 4.13 9.37
CA LEU A 12 5.78 3.24 9.84
C LEU A 12 5.42 2.19 8.78
N VAL A 13 5.41 2.59 7.50
CA VAL A 13 5.15 1.67 6.39
C VAL A 13 6.28 0.65 6.25
N LEU A 14 7.54 1.07 6.31
CA LEU A 14 8.69 0.16 6.29
C LEU A 14 8.67 -0.83 7.47
N LYS A 15 8.31 -0.36 8.68
CA LYS A 15 8.09 -1.24 9.84
C LYS A 15 7.02 -2.30 9.56
N ALA A 16 5.88 -1.87 9.03
CA ALA A 16 4.77 -2.77 8.75
C ALA A 16 5.13 -3.80 7.66
N VAL A 17 5.81 -3.35 6.60
CA VAL A 17 6.35 -4.21 5.54
C VAL A 17 7.32 -5.24 6.10
N LEU A 18 8.23 -4.84 7.00
CA LEU A 18 9.17 -5.75 7.64
C LEU A 18 8.47 -6.85 8.45
N LEU A 19 7.47 -6.47 9.26
CA LEU A 19 6.71 -7.43 10.07
C LEU A 19 5.98 -8.45 9.19
N ILE A 20 5.31 -7.99 8.13
CA ILE A 20 4.62 -8.88 7.20
C ILE A 20 5.61 -9.77 6.46
N SER A 21 6.74 -9.22 6.02
CA SER A 21 7.79 -10.00 5.37
C SER A 21 8.37 -11.08 6.30
N ASN A 22 8.47 -10.83 7.60
CA ASN A 22 8.89 -11.86 8.55
C ASN A 22 7.76 -12.84 8.93
N SER A 23 6.50 -12.52 8.66
CA SER A 23 5.39 -13.49 8.81
C SER A 23 5.26 -14.44 7.61
N LEU A 24 5.77 -14.06 6.44
CA LEU A 24 5.60 -14.81 5.20
C LEU A 24 6.78 -15.76 4.88
N VAL A 25 7.61 -16.08 5.87
CA VAL A 25 8.85 -16.87 5.65
C VAL A 25 8.54 -18.23 5.04
N ASP A 26 7.62 -18.97 5.66
CA ASP A 26 7.31 -20.34 5.27
C ASP A 26 6.49 -20.42 3.97
N SER A 27 5.66 -19.41 3.71
CA SER A 27 4.74 -19.38 2.56
C SER A 27 5.33 -18.72 1.32
N CYS A 28 6.44 -17.98 1.46
CA CYS A 28 7.01 -17.15 0.39
C CYS A 28 8.54 -17.08 0.49
N PRO A 29 9.29 -18.12 0.07
CA PRO A 29 10.74 -18.14 0.24
C PRO A 29 11.48 -17.05 -0.57
N ASP A 30 10.94 -16.62 -1.70
CA ASP A 30 11.56 -15.57 -2.52
C ASP A 30 11.49 -14.18 -1.86
N LEU A 31 12.65 -13.59 -1.58
CA LEU A 31 12.78 -12.32 -0.84
C LEU A 31 12.16 -11.13 -1.56
N GLU A 32 12.37 -11.03 -2.88
CA GLU A 32 11.91 -9.90 -3.67
C GLU A 32 10.39 -9.91 -3.79
N TYR A 33 9.84 -11.08 -4.11
CA TYR A 33 8.40 -11.30 -4.17
C TYR A 33 7.76 -11.07 -2.80
N ARG A 34 8.38 -11.53 -1.71
CA ARG A 34 7.89 -11.29 -0.34
C ARG A 34 7.84 -9.81 0.02
N TYR A 35 8.88 -9.07 -0.32
CA TYR A 35 8.93 -7.62 -0.13
C TYR A 35 7.81 -6.92 -0.92
N LYS A 36 7.65 -7.26 -2.21
CA LYS A 36 6.59 -6.71 -3.07
C LYS A 36 5.18 -7.06 -2.57
N ALA A 37 4.95 -8.30 -2.13
CA ALA A 37 3.70 -8.75 -1.55
C ALA A 37 3.36 -7.98 -0.26
N SER A 38 4.34 -7.81 0.62
CA SER A 38 4.21 -7.06 1.87
C SER A 38 3.90 -5.59 1.62
N MET A 39 4.58 -4.96 0.66
CA MET A 39 4.26 -3.59 0.22
C MET A 39 2.83 -3.52 -0.30
N SER A 40 2.44 -4.38 -1.24
CA SER A 40 1.08 -4.39 -1.80
C SER A 40 0.00 -4.51 -0.72
N TYR A 41 0.23 -5.33 0.30
CA TYR A 41 -0.68 -5.47 1.43
C TYR A 41 -0.82 -4.18 2.25
N ILE A 42 0.30 -3.54 2.61
CA ILE A 42 0.25 -2.27 3.34
C ILE A 42 -0.45 -1.18 2.52
N TYR A 43 -0.24 -1.14 1.20
CA TYR A 43 -0.96 -0.19 0.34
C TYR A 43 -2.46 -0.40 0.35
N LYS A 44 -2.92 -1.66 0.32
CA LYS A 44 -4.35 -1.98 0.46
C LYS A 44 -4.91 -1.52 1.80
N LEU A 45 -4.19 -1.76 2.89
CA LEU A 45 -4.59 -1.29 4.22
C LEU A 45 -4.65 0.23 4.29
N LEU A 46 -3.62 0.93 3.79
CA LEU A 46 -3.60 2.39 3.74
C LEU A 46 -4.74 2.96 2.90
N ALA A 47 -5.04 2.34 1.75
CA ALA A 47 -6.16 2.73 0.91
C ALA A 47 -7.50 2.58 1.64
N ILE A 48 -7.74 1.46 2.33
CA ILE A 48 -8.96 1.26 3.11
C ILE A 48 -9.03 2.29 4.24
N ILE A 49 -7.96 2.51 5.01
CA ILE A 49 -7.92 3.51 6.07
C ILE A 49 -8.25 4.91 5.53
N TYR A 50 -7.68 5.27 4.38
CA TYR A 50 -7.97 6.54 3.72
C TYR A 50 -9.45 6.66 3.33
N LEU A 51 -10.01 5.62 2.70
CA LEU A 51 -11.41 5.62 2.24
C LEU A 51 -12.40 5.63 3.42
N GLU A 52 -12.11 4.93 4.51
CA GLU A 52 -12.91 4.97 5.74
C GLU A 52 -12.86 6.37 6.38
N LYS A 53 -11.69 7.00 6.47
CA LYS A 53 -11.54 8.38 6.96
C LYS A 53 -12.29 9.40 6.10
N SER A 54 -12.27 9.18 4.79
CA SER A 54 -12.98 10.01 3.82
C SER A 54 -14.49 9.74 3.79
N ARG A 55 -14.98 8.83 4.65
CA ARG A 55 -16.39 8.39 4.72
C ARG A 55 -16.93 7.77 3.43
N ILE A 56 -16.04 7.31 2.56
CA ILE A 56 -16.39 6.57 1.34
C ILE A 56 -16.71 5.11 1.71
N LEU A 57 -16.04 4.57 2.73
CA LEU A 57 -16.31 3.25 3.29
C LEU A 57 -16.81 3.34 4.75
N PRO A 58 -17.61 2.36 5.21
CA PRO A 58 -17.91 2.21 6.63
C PRO A 58 -16.60 1.98 7.42
N ASP A 59 -16.47 2.57 8.61
CA ASP A 59 -15.27 2.58 9.46
C ASP A 59 -14.94 1.24 10.17
N LYS A 60 -15.24 0.11 9.53
CA LYS A 60 -15.12 -1.22 10.14
C LYS A 60 -13.67 -1.59 10.44
N LEU A 61 -12.74 -1.35 9.52
CA LEU A 61 -11.34 -1.69 9.71
C LEU A 61 -10.71 -0.82 10.79
N ILE A 62 -10.97 0.49 10.76
CA ILE A 62 -10.49 1.42 11.80
C ILE A 62 -10.98 1.01 13.18
N LYS A 63 -12.28 0.71 13.33
CA LYS A 63 -12.85 0.19 14.58
C LYS A 63 -12.16 -1.10 14.99
N GLN A 64 -12.05 -2.06 14.06
CA GLN A 64 -11.43 -3.36 14.34
C GLN A 64 -9.98 -3.20 14.83
N VAL A 65 -9.16 -2.39 14.16
CA VAL A 65 -7.79 -2.10 14.57
C VAL A 65 -7.74 -1.49 15.98
N ASN A 66 -8.65 -0.57 16.30
CA ASN A 66 -8.70 0.06 17.63
C ASN A 66 -9.09 -0.91 18.74
N TYR A 67 -10.01 -1.84 18.47
CA TYR A 67 -10.45 -2.85 19.43
C TYR A 67 -9.48 -4.04 19.55
N THR A 68 -8.66 -4.31 18.54
CA THR A 68 -7.70 -5.39 18.58
C THR A 68 -6.63 -5.14 19.65
N ASN A 69 -6.55 -6.06 20.60
CA ASN A 69 -5.60 -6.05 21.71
C ASN A 69 -5.01 -7.44 22.00
N SER A 70 -5.48 -8.49 21.31
CA SER A 70 -5.00 -9.87 21.47
C SER A 70 -4.71 -10.54 20.12
N VAL A 71 -3.84 -11.54 20.12
CA VAL A 71 -3.59 -12.41 18.95
C VAL A 71 -4.84 -13.20 18.55
N ASN A 72 -5.76 -13.43 19.48
CA ASN A 72 -7.04 -14.09 19.19
C ASN A 72 -7.93 -13.27 18.22
N ASP A 73 -7.63 -11.98 18.04
CA ASP A 73 -8.38 -11.09 17.15
C ASP A 73 -7.95 -11.20 15.68
N ILE A 74 -6.88 -11.96 15.36
CA ILE A 74 -6.33 -12.10 13.99
C ILE A 74 -7.40 -12.49 12.99
N PHE A 75 -8.20 -13.51 13.33
CA PHE A 75 -9.24 -14.02 12.44
C PHE A 75 -10.28 -12.95 12.12
N LEU A 76 -10.74 -12.22 13.14
CA LEU A 76 -11.72 -11.15 12.97
C LEU A 76 -11.15 -9.97 12.17
N PHE A 77 -9.88 -9.63 12.41
CA PHE A 77 -9.16 -8.61 11.64
C PHE A 77 -9.10 -8.98 10.14
N ASN A 78 -8.67 -10.19 9.82
CA ASN A 78 -8.57 -10.66 8.43
C ASN A 78 -9.94 -10.66 7.73
N ASN A 79 -10.98 -11.17 8.39
CA ASN A 79 -12.33 -11.16 7.84
C ASN A 79 -12.85 -9.74 7.57
N THR A 80 -12.54 -8.79 8.45
CA THR A 80 -12.93 -7.39 8.29
C THR A 80 -12.22 -6.77 7.09
N LEU A 81 -10.92 -7.04 6.94
CA LEU A 81 -10.14 -6.60 5.79
C LEU A 81 -10.68 -7.18 4.48
N ASP A 82 -10.94 -8.48 4.43
CA ASP A 82 -11.48 -9.16 3.25
C ASP A 82 -12.86 -8.62 2.86
N PHE A 83 -13.71 -8.34 3.86
CA PHE A 83 -14.99 -7.68 3.63
C PHE A 83 -14.81 -6.32 2.93
N GLN A 84 -13.89 -5.48 3.41
CA GLN A 84 -13.65 -4.16 2.82
C GLN A 84 -13.04 -4.26 1.42
N LEU A 85 -12.10 -5.18 1.21
CA LEU A 85 -11.52 -5.41 -0.11
C LEU A 85 -12.58 -5.90 -1.11
N LYS A 86 -13.45 -6.83 -0.70
CA LYS A 86 -14.56 -7.31 -1.51
C LYS A 86 -15.53 -6.19 -1.86
N TYR A 87 -15.82 -5.29 -0.92
CA TYR A 87 -16.65 -4.11 -1.16
C TYR A 87 -16.08 -3.22 -2.27
N LEU A 88 -14.75 -3.08 -2.32
CA LEU A 88 -14.03 -2.36 -3.38
C LEU A 88 -13.90 -3.15 -4.70
N GLY A 89 -14.48 -4.35 -4.81
CA GLY A 89 -14.27 -5.23 -5.96
C GLY A 89 -12.83 -5.77 -6.06
N LEU A 90 -12.00 -5.54 -5.05
CA LEU A 90 -10.62 -6.00 -5.01
C LEU A 90 -10.60 -7.42 -4.44
N LYS A 91 -10.07 -8.36 -5.22
CA LYS A 91 -9.82 -9.70 -4.69
C LYS A 91 -8.59 -9.66 -3.80
N ASN A 92 -8.72 -10.19 -2.59
CA ASN A 92 -7.55 -10.51 -1.77
C ASN A 92 -6.85 -11.82 -2.25
N LYS A 93 -6.74 -12.02 -3.57
CA LYS A 93 -6.15 -13.22 -4.17
C LYS A 93 -4.70 -13.45 -3.74
N LEU A 94 -3.99 -12.34 -3.49
CA LEU A 94 -2.61 -12.37 -3.00
C LEU A 94 -2.50 -12.86 -1.54
N PHE A 95 -3.62 -13.17 -0.87
CA PHE A 95 -3.64 -13.76 0.48
C PHE A 95 -4.59 -14.96 0.62
N ALA A 96 -5.52 -15.17 -0.33
CA ALA A 96 -6.29 -16.41 -0.41
C ALA A 96 -5.39 -17.65 -0.65
N SER A 97 -4.17 -17.48 -1.17
CA SER A 97 -3.14 -18.53 -1.22
C SER A 97 -2.14 -18.47 -0.05
N PHE A 98 -2.22 -17.44 0.80
CA PHE A 98 -1.37 -17.20 1.97
C PHE A 98 -2.22 -17.20 3.24
N GLU A 99 -3.13 -18.17 3.34
CA GLU A 99 -4.02 -18.39 4.49
C GLU A 99 -3.24 -18.61 5.81
N ALA A 100 -1.92 -18.83 5.73
CA ALA A 100 -0.99 -18.69 6.84
C ALA A 100 -0.71 -17.20 7.13
N GLN A 101 -1.69 -16.60 7.81
CA GLN A 101 -1.65 -15.52 8.79
C GLN A 101 -0.34 -14.72 8.95
N ILE A 102 -0.46 -13.41 9.20
CA ILE A 102 0.53 -12.71 10.02
C ILE A 102 0.70 -13.55 11.28
N THR A 103 1.85 -14.20 11.42
CA THR A 103 2.14 -15.07 12.56
C THR A 103 1.85 -14.31 13.84
N GLU A 104 1.26 -14.98 14.84
CA GLU A 104 0.95 -14.40 16.15
C GLU A 104 2.13 -13.57 16.71
N LYS A 105 3.36 -14.02 16.44
CA LYS A 105 4.63 -13.36 16.77
C LYS A 105 4.69 -11.87 16.41
N TYR A 106 4.15 -11.44 15.25
CA TYR A 106 4.28 -10.07 14.75
C TYR A 106 2.96 -9.29 14.71
N PHE A 107 1.83 -9.96 14.97
CA PHE A 107 0.52 -9.36 14.78
C PHE A 107 0.28 -8.14 15.67
N LEU A 108 0.56 -8.23 16.98
CA LEU A 108 0.31 -7.12 17.89
C LEU A 108 1.18 -5.89 17.58
N ASP A 109 2.41 -6.10 17.12
CA ASP A 109 3.29 -5.00 16.71
C ASP A 109 2.81 -4.36 15.40
N LEU A 110 2.27 -5.17 14.47
CA LEU A 110 1.59 -4.63 13.29
C LEU A 110 0.37 -3.78 13.70
N ILE A 111 -0.46 -4.27 14.62
CA ILE A 111 -1.64 -3.53 15.09
C ILE A 111 -1.24 -2.19 15.73
N LYS A 112 -0.15 -2.13 16.51
CA LYS A 112 0.36 -0.85 17.06
C LYS A 112 0.76 0.13 15.95
N ILE A 113 1.37 -0.38 14.87
CA ILE A 113 1.72 0.45 13.70
C ILE A 113 0.46 0.92 12.99
N LEU A 114 -0.53 0.06 12.77
CA LEU A 114 -1.81 0.43 12.15
C LEU A 114 -2.56 1.47 12.99
N LYS A 115 -2.61 1.34 14.32
CA LYS A 115 -3.15 2.37 15.23
C LYS A 115 -2.43 3.71 15.00
N SER A 116 -1.11 3.70 14.88
CA SER A 116 -0.33 4.92 14.58
C SER A 116 -0.68 5.53 13.21
N LEU A 117 -0.82 4.70 12.17
CA LEU A 117 -1.21 5.13 10.82
C LEU A 117 -2.63 5.71 10.79
N ILE A 118 -3.56 5.14 11.57
CA ILE A 118 -4.93 5.67 11.71
C ILE A 118 -4.93 7.08 12.30
N HIS A 119 -3.95 7.47 13.10
CA HIS A 119 -3.87 8.84 13.63
C HIS A 119 -3.14 9.83 12.70
N LEU A 120 -2.50 9.35 11.62
CA LEU A 120 -1.88 10.24 10.63
C LEU A 120 -2.91 10.86 9.70
N ASP A 121 -2.70 12.10 9.30
CA ASP A 121 -3.42 12.66 8.15
C ASP A 121 -2.78 12.11 6.87
N ILE A 122 -3.45 11.14 6.26
CA ILE A 122 -2.94 10.41 5.10
C ILE A 122 -3.51 11.06 3.85
N ASN A 123 -2.66 11.73 3.08
CA ASN A 123 -3.04 12.29 1.78
C ASN A 123 -2.81 11.26 0.68
N ILE A 124 -3.84 10.91 -0.09
CA ILE A 124 -3.72 9.94 -1.20
C ILE A 124 -2.70 10.37 -2.27
N GLY A 125 -2.53 11.68 -2.50
CA GLY A 125 -1.51 12.23 -3.40
C GLY A 125 -0.07 11.91 -2.97
N SER A 126 0.14 11.54 -1.70
CA SER A 126 1.44 11.11 -1.19
C SER A 126 1.76 9.64 -1.47
N PHE A 127 0.79 8.82 -1.90
CA PHE A 127 0.99 7.38 -2.08
C PHE A 127 1.97 7.08 -3.19
N GLY A 128 1.96 7.85 -4.27
CA GLY A 128 2.91 7.67 -5.35
C GLY A 128 4.35 7.99 -4.92
N TYR A 129 4.56 9.08 -4.17
CA TYR A 129 5.85 9.40 -3.57
C TYR A 129 6.31 8.36 -2.56
N LEU A 130 5.38 7.85 -1.74
CA LEU A 130 5.65 6.77 -0.81
C LEU A 130 6.08 5.51 -1.58
N TYR A 131 5.44 5.21 -2.71
CA TYR A 131 5.72 4.00 -3.49
C TYR A 131 7.11 4.06 -4.08
N GLU A 132 7.45 5.18 -4.72
CA GLU A 132 8.80 5.44 -5.22
C GLU A 132 9.85 5.41 -4.09
N ASN A 133 9.53 5.98 -2.92
CA ASN A 133 10.43 5.94 -1.78
C ASN A 133 10.75 4.51 -1.35
N LEU A 134 9.72 3.65 -1.26
CA LEU A 134 9.88 2.26 -0.82
C LEU A 134 10.67 1.41 -1.82
N GLN A 135 10.61 1.69 -3.12
CA GLN A 135 11.40 0.95 -4.11
C GLN A 135 12.92 1.05 -3.91
N GLN A 136 13.39 2.03 -3.14
CA GLN A 136 14.80 2.19 -2.79
C GLN A 136 15.27 1.17 -1.76
N TYR A 137 14.37 0.36 -1.22
CA TYR A 137 14.67 -0.61 -0.18
C TYR A 137 14.55 -2.05 -0.70
N GLN A 138 15.14 -2.97 0.05
CA GLN A 138 15.05 -4.40 -0.22
C GLN A 138 15.08 -5.19 1.09
N LEU A 139 14.45 -6.35 1.05
CA LEU A 139 14.51 -7.35 2.11
C LEU A 139 15.76 -8.21 1.94
N ILE A 140 16.51 -8.42 3.01
CA ILE A 140 17.69 -9.30 3.04
C ILE A 140 17.68 -10.17 4.29
N ASN A 141 18.45 -11.26 4.27
CA ASN A 141 18.66 -12.09 5.46
C ASN A 141 19.40 -11.29 6.53
N ASN A 142 18.96 -11.42 7.78
CA ASN A 142 19.61 -10.84 8.95
C ASN A 142 20.82 -11.70 9.36
N GLY A 143 21.87 -11.67 8.54
CA GLY A 143 23.12 -12.40 8.79
C GLY A 143 24.09 -11.64 9.71
N PRO A 144 25.12 -12.32 10.26
CA PRO A 144 26.08 -11.77 11.23
C PRO A 144 26.97 -10.62 10.70
N HIS A 145 26.86 -10.27 9.42
CA HIS A 145 27.74 -9.31 8.73
C HIS A 145 27.10 -7.95 8.42
N TYR A 146 25.86 -7.69 8.86
CA TYR A 146 25.26 -6.36 8.69
C TYR A 146 25.53 -5.47 9.89
N ASN A 147 26.41 -4.48 9.71
CA ASN A 147 26.67 -3.44 10.70
C ASN A 147 25.37 -2.65 10.99
N ASP A 148 25.14 -2.33 12.26
CA ASP A 148 24.02 -1.53 12.81
C ASP A 148 23.74 -0.19 12.09
N GLY A 149 24.66 0.26 11.22
CA GLY A 149 24.52 1.48 10.42
C GLY A 149 23.65 1.36 9.16
N VAL A 150 23.32 0.15 8.69
CA VAL A 150 22.53 -0.07 7.46
C VAL A 150 21.12 -0.56 7.74
N GLN A 151 20.88 -1.12 8.92
CA GLN A 151 19.54 -1.42 9.37
C GLN A 151 18.81 -0.08 9.55
N LEU A 152 17.66 0.09 8.90
CA LEU A 152 16.74 1.13 9.34
C LEU A 152 16.59 0.94 10.86
N LYS A 153 16.91 1.95 11.67
CA LYS A 153 16.65 1.98 13.12
C LYS A 153 15.13 2.03 13.34
N LEU A 154 14.46 0.97 12.91
CA LEU A 154 13.09 0.69 13.16
C LEU A 154 13.10 0.34 14.64
N ASN A 155 12.81 1.32 15.51
CA ASN A 155 12.54 1.08 16.94
C ASN A 155 11.33 0.15 17.06
N LEU A 156 11.51 -1.10 16.71
CA LEU A 156 10.63 -2.23 16.95
C LEU A 156 11.14 -2.88 18.23
N SER A 157 10.29 -3.67 18.89
CA SER A 157 10.71 -4.49 20.03
C SER A 157 11.99 -5.26 19.63
N LYS A 158 12.96 -5.43 20.54
CA LYS A 158 14.18 -6.21 20.28
C LYS A 158 13.78 -7.65 19.98
N GLN A 159 13.48 -7.93 18.73
CA GLN A 159 13.13 -9.25 18.22
C GLN A 159 14.21 -9.67 17.23
N ASP A 160 14.58 -10.94 17.30
CA ASP A 160 15.43 -11.58 16.29
C ASP A 160 14.59 -11.75 15.02
N TYR A 161 14.60 -10.72 14.18
CA TYR A 161 14.05 -10.77 12.84
C TYR A 161 14.97 -11.63 11.98
N GLU A 162 14.41 -12.58 11.24
CA GLU A 162 15.18 -13.39 10.30
C GLU A 162 15.60 -12.57 9.08
N TYR A 163 14.81 -11.55 8.74
CA TYR A 163 15.06 -10.65 7.62
C TYR A 163 15.01 -9.20 8.07
N ILE A 164 15.79 -8.34 7.42
CA ILE A 164 15.80 -6.89 7.64
C ILE A 164 15.57 -6.13 6.33
N ILE A 165 15.10 -4.90 6.45
CA ILE A 165 15.00 -3.98 5.30
C ILE A 165 16.22 -3.07 5.32
N VAL A 166 16.92 -3.04 4.20
CA VAL A 166 18.06 -2.16 3.95
C VAL A 166 17.79 -1.27 2.75
N GLN A 167 18.38 -0.08 2.73
CA GLN A 167 18.39 0.74 1.53
C GLN A 167 19.27 0.05 0.48
N SER A 168 18.67 -0.30 -0.66
CA SER A 168 19.42 -0.83 -1.80
C SER A 168 20.33 0.25 -2.36
N ASN A 169 21.57 -0.11 -2.72
CA ASN A 169 22.45 0.80 -3.45
C ASN A 169 21.72 1.29 -4.71
N SER A 170 21.79 2.59 -4.95
CA SER A 170 21.08 3.48 -5.90
C SER A 170 20.74 2.99 -7.33
N GLU A 171 21.05 1.76 -7.73
CA GLU A 171 20.83 1.24 -9.07
C GLU A 171 19.37 0.91 -9.38
N LYS A 172 18.52 0.60 -8.38
CA LYS A 172 17.08 0.42 -8.62
C LYS A 172 16.39 1.70 -9.12
N LYS A 173 16.84 2.89 -8.69
CA LYS A 173 16.37 4.17 -9.27
C LYS A 173 16.75 4.32 -10.74
N LYS A 174 17.85 3.69 -11.19
CA LYS A 174 18.23 3.68 -12.62
C LYS A 174 17.29 2.82 -13.47
N GLN A 175 16.43 1.98 -12.86
CA GLN A 175 15.47 1.13 -13.56
C GLN A 175 14.16 1.86 -13.94
N GLY A 176 14.09 3.18 -13.78
CA GLY A 176 13.08 4.01 -14.47
C GLY A 176 11.70 4.12 -13.80
N SER A 177 11.57 3.70 -12.54
CA SER A 177 10.32 3.87 -11.78
C SER A 177 10.29 5.24 -11.10
N PHE A 178 9.71 6.22 -11.79
CA PHE A 178 9.50 7.57 -11.26
C PHE A 178 8.01 7.82 -11.05
N PHE A 179 7.66 8.45 -9.93
CA PHE A 179 6.31 8.96 -9.74
C PHE A 179 6.04 10.07 -10.76
N THR A 180 4.99 9.90 -11.56
CA THR A 180 4.52 10.94 -12.48
C THR A 180 3.85 12.07 -11.68
N PRO A 181 4.39 13.31 -11.70
CA PRO A 181 3.77 14.44 -11.01
C PRO A 181 2.35 14.70 -11.50
N PRO A 182 1.43 15.17 -10.63
CA PRO A 182 0.03 15.42 -10.98
C PRO A 182 -0.14 16.29 -12.23
N GLU A 183 0.71 17.31 -12.40
CA GLU A 183 0.64 18.24 -13.53
C GLU A 183 0.95 17.55 -14.87
N LEU A 184 1.82 16.54 -14.87
CA LEU A 184 2.09 15.74 -16.07
C LEU A 184 0.95 14.76 -16.33
N ILE A 185 0.37 14.17 -15.29
CA ILE A 185 -0.81 13.32 -15.43
C ILE A 185 -1.96 14.12 -16.05
N ASP A 186 -2.22 15.32 -15.54
CA ASP A 186 -3.27 16.21 -16.06
C ASP A 186 -3.03 16.59 -17.52
N ARG A 187 -1.79 16.90 -17.90
CA ARG A 187 -1.46 17.17 -19.31
C ARG A 187 -1.68 15.93 -20.19
N LEU A 188 -1.29 14.76 -19.72
CA LEU A 188 -1.47 13.50 -20.45
C LEU A 188 -2.96 13.17 -20.62
N THR A 189 -3.75 13.22 -19.55
CA THR A 189 -5.19 12.92 -19.60
C THR A 189 -5.94 13.95 -20.43
N ASN A 190 -5.64 15.24 -20.28
CA ASN A 190 -6.29 16.30 -21.07
C ASN A 190 -5.99 16.21 -22.57
N SER A 191 -4.78 15.79 -22.95
CA SER A 191 -4.40 15.67 -24.36
C SER A 191 -4.85 14.35 -24.99
N SER A 192 -4.97 13.26 -24.23
CA SER A 192 -5.26 11.92 -24.76
C SER A 192 -6.67 11.40 -24.46
N LEU A 193 -7.13 11.54 -23.21
CA LEU A 193 -8.39 10.96 -22.74
C LEU A 193 -9.56 11.91 -22.97
N THR A 194 -9.44 13.19 -22.61
CA THR A 194 -10.53 14.18 -22.71
C THR A 194 -11.15 14.26 -24.11
N PRO A 195 -10.38 14.31 -25.22
CA PRO A 195 -10.98 14.34 -26.56
C PRO A 195 -11.76 13.06 -26.91
N LYS A 196 -11.35 11.91 -26.36
CA LYS A 196 -12.04 10.64 -26.56
C LYS A 196 -13.33 10.56 -25.74
N LEU A 197 -13.32 11.04 -24.49
CA LEU A 197 -14.52 11.12 -23.66
C LEU A 197 -15.56 12.07 -24.24
N ALA A 198 -15.14 13.15 -24.91
CA ALA A 198 -16.06 14.06 -25.59
C ALA A 198 -16.86 13.38 -26.73
N GLN A 199 -16.30 12.33 -27.35
CA GLN A 199 -16.95 11.56 -28.42
C GLN A 199 -17.94 10.52 -27.88
N ILE A 200 -17.92 10.24 -26.58
CA ILE A 200 -18.82 9.28 -25.94
C ILE A 200 -20.13 10.00 -25.59
N THR A 201 -21.24 9.55 -26.17
CA THR A 201 -22.57 10.17 -26.02
C THR A 201 -23.56 9.31 -25.25
N SER A 202 -23.21 8.07 -24.90
CA SER A 202 -24.08 7.16 -24.15
C SER A 202 -23.35 6.54 -22.96
N LEU A 203 -24.10 6.25 -21.90
CA LEU A 203 -23.57 5.55 -20.72
C LEU A 203 -23.08 4.15 -21.07
N THR A 204 -23.74 3.46 -22.02
CA THR A 204 -23.32 2.13 -22.48
C THR A 204 -21.93 2.18 -23.12
N ASP A 205 -21.66 3.17 -23.96
CA ASP A 205 -20.34 3.32 -24.59
C ASP A 205 -19.27 3.67 -23.55
N LEU A 206 -19.61 4.50 -22.57
CA LEU A 206 -18.72 4.84 -21.46
C LEU A 206 -18.35 3.61 -20.63
N LEU A 207 -19.32 2.77 -20.27
CA LEU A 207 -19.10 1.53 -19.51
C LEU A 207 -18.27 0.49 -20.28
N ASN A 208 -18.31 0.54 -21.61
CA ASN A 208 -17.51 -0.32 -22.48
C ASN A 208 -16.12 0.24 -22.76
N TYR A 209 -15.84 1.49 -22.38
CA TYR A 209 -14.55 2.13 -22.59
C TYR A 209 -13.47 1.53 -21.68
N LYS A 210 -12.35 1.12 -22.28
CA LYS A 210 -11.25 0.46 -21.57
C LYS A 210 -9.99 1.29 -21.62
N ILE A 211 -9.35 1.46 -20.46
CA ILE A 211 -8.08 2.17 -20.31
C ILE A 211 -7.04 1.18 -19.84
N LEU A 212 -5.88 1.20 -20.48
CA LEU A 212 -4.74 0.36 -20.16
C LEU A 212 -3.52 1.24 -19.91
N ASP A 213 -2.91 1.05 -18.75
CA ASP A 213 -1.59 1.58 -18.44
C ASP A 213 -0.63 0.40 -18.21
N PRO A 214 0.26 0.09 -19.18
CA PRO A 214 1.16 -1.05 -19.10
C PRO A 214 2.27 -0.88 -18.06
N SER A 215 2.46 0.30 -17.50
CA SER A 215 3.50 0.61 -16.52
C SER A 215 2.96 1.50 -15.41
N CYS A 216 1.82 1.09 -14.86
CA CYS A 216 1.03 1.94 -13.98
C CYS A 216 1.70 2.34 -12.67
N GLY A 217 2.76 1.63 -12.25
CA GLY A 217 3.49 1.94 -11.02
C GLY A 217 2.54 2.06 -9.83
N GLY A 218 2.44 3.27 -9.25
CA GLY A 218 1.49 3.57 -8.16
C GLY A 218 0.02 3.73 -8.59
N GLY A 219 -0.30 3.60 -9.87
CA GLY A 219 -1.67 3.64 -10.43
C GLY A 219 -2.27 5.02 -10.64
N ASN A 220 -1.50 6.10 -10.48
CA ASN A 220 -2.04 7.47 -10.46
C ASN A 220 -2.70 7.89 -11.78
N ILE A 221 -2.16 7.45 -12.92
CA ILE A 221 -2.78 7.70 -14.23
C ILE A 221 -4.14 7.02 -14.32
N LEU A 222 -4.23 5.75 -13.87
CA LEU A 222 -5.48 5.01 -13.86
C LEU A 222 -6.51 5.62 -12.89
N LEU A 223 -6.07 6.15 -11.75
CA LEU A 223 -6.94 6.85 -10.81
C LEU A 223 -7.49 8.15 -11.42
N GLN A 224 -6.64 8.95 -12.06
CA GLN A 224 -7.09 10.17 -12.74
C GLN A 224 -8.03 9.86 -13.91
N ALA A 225 -7.73 8.82 -14.66
CA ALA A 225 -8.58 8.33 -15.73
C ALA A 225 -9.95 7.87 -15.21
N PHE A 226 -9.99 7.18 -14.07
CA PHE A 226 -11.23 6.81 -13.40
C PHE A 226 -12.06 8.05 -13.02
N TYR A 227 -11.46 9.08 -12.43
CA TYR A 227 -12.19 10.32 -12.11
C TYR A 227 -12.75 10.99 -13.36
N SER A 228 -11.98 11.06 -14.45
CA SER A 228 -12.47 11.61 -15.72
C SER A 228 -13.66 10.82 -16.30
N LEU A 229 -13.63 9.49 -16.19
CA LEU A 229 -14.76 8.63 -16.58
C LEU A 229 -15.97 8.84 -15.67
N TYR A 230 -15.75 8.95 -14.36
CA TYR A 230 -16.81 9.18 -13.39
C TYR A 230 -17.50 10.53 -13.61
N ASP A 231 -16.74 11.60 -13.77
CA ASP A 231 -17.28 12.93 -14.06
C ASP A 231 -18.07 12.95 -15.36
N LYS A 232 -17.60 12.22 -16.38
CA LYS A 232 -18.33 12.05 -17.65
C LYS A 232 -19.63 11.28 -17.47
N ALA A 233 -19.71 10.33 -16.53
CA ALA A 233 -20.93 9.58 -16.25
C ALA A 233 -22.00 10.41 -15.53
N LEU A 234 -21.59 11.50 -14.87
CA LEU A 234 -22.48 12.42 -14.16
C LEU A 234 -23.04 13.55 -15.05
N GLN A 235 -22.51 13.71 -16.26
CA GLN A 235 -23.00 14.67 -17.28
C GLN A 235 -24.17 14.08 -18.06
#